data_AF-A0A512B0X9-F1
#
_entry.id   AF-A0A512B0X9-F1
#
_cell.length_a   1.000
_cell.length_b   1.000
_cell.length_c   1.000
_cell.angle_alpha   90.00
_cell.angle_beta   90.00
_cell.angle_gamma   90.00
#
_symmetry.space_group_name_H-M   'P 1'
#
loop_
_entity.id
_entity.type
_entity.pdbx_description
1 polymer ?
#
loop_
_entity_poly.entity_id
_entity_poly.type
_entity_poly.pdbx_seq_one_letter_code
_entity_poly.pdbx_strand_id
1 'polypeptide(L)'
;MYYSHTIEDNKIGLFTSFVKSLIEGRQEYKPVVNNVIEEAHALALGNKTLFNIDRDSYPIVVLLEENDPDFFKTVDSNKADEGVYQKVLNILTEQKSISYY
;
A
#
# COMPACT_ATOMS: atom_id res chain seq x y z
N MET A 1 -4.53 13.79 21.11
CA MET A 1 -4.91 13.35 19.75
C MET A 1 -3.97 12.22 19.32
N TYR A 2 -3.98 11.10 20.06
CA TYR A 2 -3.07 9.95 19.84
C TYR A 2 -3.76 8.75 19.19
N TYR A 3 -5.10 8.75 19.15
CA TYR A 3 -5.90 7.61 18.73
C TYR A 3 -5.92 7.40 17.20
N SER A 4 -5.77 8.48 16.42
CA SER A 4 -5.76 8.40 14.94
C SER A 4 -4.52 7.67 14.43
N HIS A 5 -3.34 8.04 14.95
CA HIS A 5 -2.07 7.41 14.58
C HIS A 5 -2.07 5.92 14.91
N THR A 6 -2.58 5.51 16.08
CA THR A 6 -2.67 4.08 16.43
C THR A 6 -3.57 3.30 15.47
N ILE A 7 -4.66 3.88 14.98
CA ILE A 7 -5.57 3.20 14.02
C ILE A 7 -4.91 3.08 12.65
N GLU A 8 -4.24 4.14 12.18
CA GLU A 8 -3.53 4.15 10.90
C GLU A 8 -2.35 3.16 10.92
N ASP A 9 -1.55 3.15 11.98
CA ASP A 9 -0.45 2.21 12.18
C ASP A 9 -0.93 0.75 12.21
N ASN A 10 -2.08 0.49 12.83
CA ASN A 10 -2.70 -0.82 12.83
C ASN A 10 -3.17 -1.24 11.44
N LYS A 11 -3.74 -0.32 10.65
CA LYS A 11 -4.15 -0.58 9.25
C LYS A 11 -2.95 -0.90 8.38
N ILE A 12 -1.87 -0.11 8.49
CA ILE A 12 -0.62 -0.36 7.78
C ILE A 12 -0.01 -1.70 8.20
N GLY A 13 0.01 -2.02 9.49
CA GLY A 13 0.51 -3.29 10.01
C GLY A 13 -0.28 -4.50 9.50
N LEU A 14 -1.61 -4.40 9.46
CA LEU A 14 -2.48 -5.44 8.91
C LEU A 14 -2.24 -5.62 7.41
N PHE A 15 -2.20 -4.53 6.65
CA PHE A 15 -1.91 -4.57 5.21
C PHE A 15 -0.54 -5.17 4.92
N THR A 16 0.49 -4.80 5.69
CA THR A 16 1.83 -5.39 5.61
C THR A 16 1.79 -6.90 5.79
N SER A 17 0.94 -7.39 6.70
CA SER A 17 0.76 -8.83 6.93
C SER A 17 0.11 -9.51 5.74
N PHE A 18 -0.87 -8.86 5.09
CA PHE A 18 -1.48 -9.38 3.86
C PHE A 18 -0.49 -9.46 2.71
N VAL A 19 0.35 -8.45 2.51
CA VAL A 19 1.41 -8.47 1.49
C VAL A 19 2.40 -9.61 1.73
N LYS A 20 2.84 -9.80 2.99
CA LYS A 20 3.72 -10.93 3.36
C LYS A 20 3.08 -12.28 3.10
N SER A 21 1.84 -12.47 3.55
CA SER A 21 1.10 -13.70 3.32
C SER A 21 0.90 -13.99 1.83
N LEU A 22 0.68 -12.96 1.01
CA LEU A 22 0.56 -13.10 -0.43
C LEU A 22 1.86 -13.58 -1.09
N ILE A 23 3.01 -13.02 -0.68
CA ILE A 23 4.35 -13.46 -1.11
C ILE A 23 4.61 -14.92 -0.68
N GLU A 24 4.15 -15.31 0.52
CA GLU A 24 4.21 -16.70 1.01
C GLU A 24 3.25 -17.66 0.29
N GLY A 25 2.47 -17.18 -0.68
CA GLY A 25 1.61 -17.99 -1.54
C GLY A 25 0.13 -17.99 -1.16
N ARG A 26 -0.30 -17.23 -0.15
CA ARG A 26 -1.71 -17.09 0.23
C ARG A 26 -2.46 -16.13 -0.69
N GLN A 27 -2.97 -16.68 -1.79
CA GLN A 27 -3.64 -15.92 -2.85
C GLN A 27 -4.97 -15.30 -2.43
N GLU A 28 -5.56 -15.71 -1.30
CA GLU A 28 -6.81 -15.13 -0.78
C GLU A 28 -6.71 -13.63 -0.49
N TYR A 29 -5.50 -13.11 -0.24
CA TYR A 29 -5.26 -11.69 0.01
C TYR A 29 -5.01 -10.88 -1.26
N LYS A 30 -4.84 -11.54 -2.42
CA LYS A 30 -4.53 -10.89 -3.69
C LYS A 30 -5.53 -9.80 -4.07
N PRO A 31 -6.85 -9.99 -3.96
CA PRO A 31 -7.82 -8.95 -4.33
C PRO A 31 -7.66 -7.69 -3.48
N VAL A 32 -7.40 -7.85 -2.18
CA VAL A 32 -7.22 -6.74 -1.24
C VAL A 32 -5.94 -5.97 -1.55
N VAL A 33 -4.83 -6.68 -1.74
CA VAL A 33 -3.52 -6.07 -2.06
C VAL A 33 -3.56 -5.38 -3.42
N ASN A 34 -4.11 -6.05 -4.44
CA ASN A 34 -4.19 -5.49 -5.79
C ASN A 34 -5.07 -4.25 -5.85
N ASN A 35 -6.20 -4.22 -5.12
CA ASN A 35 -7.05 -3.04 -5.06
C ASN A 35 -6.29 -1.82 -4.51
N VAL A 36 -5.52 -2.00 -3.42
CA VAL A 36 -4.70 -0.90 -2.86
C VAL A 36 -3.62 -0.43 -3.84
N ILE A 37 -2.96 -1.36 -4.54
CA ILE A 37 -1.98 -1.02 -5.58
C ILE A 37 -2.64 -0.26 -6.73
N GLU A 38 -3.84 -0.68 -7.14
CA GLU A 38 -4.62 0.00 -8.19
C GLU A 38 -5.03 1.41 -7.78
N GLU A 39 -5.43 1.60 -6.52
CA GLU A 39 -5.74 2.93 -6.01
C GLU A 39 -4.51 3.84 -5.95
N ALA A 40 -3.37 3.31 -5.52
CA ALA A 40 -2.10 4.06 -5.53
C ALA A 40 -1.66 4.41 -6.95
N HIS A 41 -1.82 3.48 -7.89
CA HIS A 41 -1.59 3.74 -9.32
C HIS A 41 -2.51 4.84 -9.85
N ALA A 42 -3.82 4.75 -9.58
CA ALA A 42 -4.79 5.74 -10.01
C ALA A 42 -4.52 7.12 -9.40
N LEU A 43 -4.05 7.18 -8.16
CA LEU A 43 -3.62 8.42 -7.51
C LEU A 43 -2.37 9.00 -8.18
N ALA A 44 -1.35 8.16 -8.40
CA ALA A 44 -0.07 8.56 -9.01
C ALA A 44 -0.22 9.07 -10.45
N LEU A 45 -1.21 8.56 -11.19
CA LEU A 45 -1.59 9.05 -12.53
C LEU A 45 -2.46 10.32 -12.51
N GLY A 46 -2.97 10.73 -11.35
CA GLY A 46 -3.94 11.82 -11.23
C GLY A 46 -5.36 11.45 -11.69
N ASN A 47 -5.64 10.16 -11.92
CA ASN A 47 -6.97 9.65 -12.29
C ASN A 47 -7.93 9.65 -11.09
N LYS A 48 -7.40 9.50 -9.87
CA LYS A 48 -8.12 9.69 -8.62
C LYS A 48 -7.52 10.86 -7.85
N THR A 49 -8.39 11.62 -7.20
CA THR A 49 -7.99 12.61 -6.19
C THR A 49 -8.06 11.99 -4.80
N LEU A 50 -7.42 12.62 -3.82
CA LEU A 50 -7.45 12.19 -2.41
C LEU A 50 -8.87 12.02 -1.85
N PHE A 51 -9.85 12.73 -2.40
CA PHE A 51 -11.26 12.65 -1.97
C PHE A 51 -12.02 11.44 -2.51
N ASN A 52 -11.43 10.73 -3.48
CA ASN A 52 -12.06 9.61 -4.21
C ASN A 52 -11.42 8.25 -3.88
N ILE A 53 -10.47 8.23 -2.95
CA ILE A 53 -9.85 7.00 -2.44
C ILE A 53 -10.76 6.40 -1.36
N ASP A 54 -10.85 5.08 -1.30
CA ASP A 54 -11.60 4.42 -0.24
C ASP A 54 -11.02 4.80 1.14
N ARG A 55 -11.90 5.09 2.11
CA ARG A 55 -11.50 5.62 3.41
C ARG A 55 -10.66 4.63 4.22
N ASP A 56 -10.83 3.33 3.97
CA ASP A 56 -10.09 2.30 4.68
C ASP A 56 -8.70 2.05 4.13
N SER A 57 -8.52 2.20 2.81
CA SER A 57 -7.23 2.11 2.12
C SER A 57 -6.46 3.44 2.11
N TYR A 58 -7.14 4.59 2.29
CA TYR A 58 -6.57 5.94 2.21
C TYR A 58 -5.16 6.08 2.82
N PRO A 59 -4.93 5.76 4.10
CA PRO A 59 -3.61 5.97 4.71
C PRO A 59 -2.52 5.12 4.05
N ILE A 60 -2.86 3.94 3.54
CA ILE A 60 -1.93 3.05 2.87
C ILE A 60 -1.65 3.55 1.45
N VAL A 61 -2.70 3.95 0.72
CA VAL A 61 -2.60 4.44 -0.66
C VAL A 61 -1.74 5.70 -0.74
N VAL A 62 -1.98 6.65 0.16
CA VAL A 62 -1.17 7.89 0.24
C VAL A 62 0.27 7.56 0.60
N LEU A 63 0.50 6.71 1.60
CA LEU A 63 1.85 6.31 1.98
C LEU A 63 2.61 5.66 0.83
N LEU A 64 1.96 4.78 0.07
CA LEU A 64 2.59 4.11 -1.07
C LEU A 64 2.96 5.10 -2.18
N GLU A 65 2.04 6.00 -2.54
CA GLU A 65 2.27 7.01 -3.59
C GLU A 65 3.35 8.03 -3.18
N GLU A 66 3.36 8.51 -1.93
CA GLU A 66 4.34 9.49 -1.46
C GLU A 66 5.77 8.93 -1.39
N ASN A 67 5.93 7.63 -1.11
CA ASN A 67 7.26 7.02 -0.98
C ASN A 67 7.88 6.62 -2.32
N ASP A 68 7.09 6.21 -3.31
CA ASP A 68 7.61 5.83 -4.64
C ASP A 68 6.59 6.12 -5.77
N PRO A 69 6.32 7.39 -6.08
CA PRO A 69 5.27 7.77 -7.03
C PRO A 69 5.58 7.29 -8.44
N ASP A 70 6.85 7.22 -8.83
CA ASP A 70 7.25 6.79 -10.18
C ASP A 70 7.04 5.28 -10.38
N PHE A 71 7.27 4.46 -9.34
CA PHE A 71 6.87 3.06 -9.37
C PHE A 71 5.37 2.92 -9.59
N PHE A 72 4.55 3.66 -8.81
CA PHE A 72 3.10 3.55 -8.93
C PHE A 72 2.53 4.13 -10.24
N LYS A 73 3.22 5.04 -10.93
CA LYS A 73 2.82 5.45 -12.29
C LYS A 73 2.96 4.34 -13.34
N THR A 74 3.82 3.36 -13.10
CA THR A 74 4.19 2.33 -14.09
C THR A 74 3.66 0.94 -13.75
N VAL A 75 3.26 0.70 -12.50
CA VAL A 75 2.75 -0.60 -12.06
C VAL A 75 1.38 -0.91 -12.67
N ASP A 76 1.20 -2.13 -13.19
CA ASP A 76 -0.10 -2.66 -13.61
C ASP A 76 -0.61 -3.62 -12.53
N SER A 77 -1.61 -3.20 -11.76
CA SER A 77 -2.20 -4.00 -10.68
C SER A 77 -2.78 -5.34 -11.16
N ASN A 78 -3.19 -5.43 -12.43
CA ASN A 78 -3.72 -6.66 -13.02
C ASN A 78 -2.63 -7.69 -13.33
N LYS A 79 -1.38 -7.22 -13.44
CA LYS A 79 -0.19 -8.04 -13.70
C LYS A 79 0.79 -8.03 -12.54
N ALA A 80 0.35 -7.59 -11.35
CA ALA A 80 1.16 -7.61 -10.15
C ALA A 80 1.68 -9.04 -9.90
N ASP A 81 3.00 -9.15 -9.84
CA ASP A 81 3.74 -10.36 -9.56
C ASP A 81 4.43 -10.27 -8.19
N GLU A 82 5.17 -11.32 -7.82
CA GLU A 82 5.92 -11.36 -6.57
C GLU A 82 6.89 -10.18 -6.43
N GLY A 83 7.49 -9.71 -7.53
CA GLY A 83 8.40 -8.56 -7.53
C GLY A 83 7.69 -7.26 -7.16
N VAL A 84 6.48 -7.05 -7.69
CA VAL A 84 5.62 -5.92 -7.32
C VAL A 84 5.26 -5.99 -5.82
N TYR A 85 4.85 -7.15 -5.32
CA TYR A 85 4.50 -7.31 -3.91
C TYR A 85 5.70 -7.11 -2.99
N GLN A 86 6.87 -7.60 -3.38
CA GLN A 86 8.11 -7.40 -2.62
C GLN A 86 8.51 -5.91 -2.58
N LYS A 87 8.35 -5.19 -3.68
CA LYS A 87 8.60 -3.74 -3.72
C LYS A 87 7.64 -2.97 -2.82
N VAL A 88 6.36 -3.30 -2.84
CA VAL A 88 5.35 -2.74 -1.91
C VAL A 88 5.72 -3.04 -0.46
N LEU A 89 6.13 -4.28 -0.17
CA LEU A 89 6.56 -4.67 1.17
C LEU A 89 7.76 -3.84 1.65
N ASN A 90 8.75 -3.63 0.79
CA ASN A 90 9.94 -2.84 1.13
C ASN A 90 9.55 -1.41 1.53
N ILE A 91 8.69 -0.75 0.74
CA ILE A 91 8.18 0.60 1.04
C ILE A 91 7.50 0.64 2.43
N LEU A 92 6.64 -0.34 2.72
CA LEU A 92 5.94 -0.43 4.01
C LEU A 92 6.90 -0.64 5.19
N THR A 93 8.01 -1.35 4.99
CA THR A 93 8.98 -1.65 6.04
C THR A 93 10.02 -0.55 6.27
N GLU A 94 10.39 0.21 5.23
CA GLU A 94 11.33 1.33 5.34
C GLU A 94 10.75 2.45 6.23
N GLN A 95 9.45 2.72 6.13
CA GLN A 95 8.70 3.61 7.02
C GLN A 95 8.81 3.22 8.51
N LYS A 96 8.71 1.92 8.82
CA LYS A 96 8.84 1.42 10.20
C LYS A 96 10.22 1.66 10.81
N SER A 97 11.25 1.81 9.98
CA SER A 97 12.63 2.02 10.43
C SER A 97 12.88 3.48 10.83
N ILE A 98 12.13 4.42 10.26
CA ILE A 98 12.32 5.87 10.45
C ILE A 98 11.61 6.37 11.73
N SER A 99 10.55 5.72 12.18
CA SER A 99 9.78 6.15 13.37
C SER A 99 10.43 5.84 14.73
N TYR A 100 11.67 5.30 14.76
CA TYR A 100 12.39 4.93 15.99
C TYR A 100 13.57 5.86 16.35
N TYR A 101 13.69 7.04 15.74
CA TYR A 101 14.73 8.03 16.07
C TYR A 101 14.15 9.31 16.69
#